data_AF-A0A4Q2USU2-F1
#
_entry.id   AF-A0A4Q2USU2-F1
#
_cell.length_a   1.000
_cell.length_b   1.000
_cell.length_c   1.000
_cell.angle_alpha   90.00
_cell.angle_beta   90.00
_cell.angle_gamma   90.00
#
_symmetry.space_group_name_H-M   'P 1'
#
loop_
_entity.id
_entity.type
_entity.pdbx_description
1 polymer ?
#
loop_
_entity_poly.entity_id
_entity_poly.type
_entity_poly.pdbx_seq_one_letter_code
_entity_poly.pdbx_strand_id
1 'polypeptide(L)'
;MIRRALTLRPFVEQLVLKHRQQWEQDNRSRRTGNLRKSAKEPQICLEENQLTTNDWDVLDHLARLLGFYEDAVKTLEGDGQQRRRKRGWVGSYGNVWEVIQGFEFLLEVLEDYKKLASEIPDAEHFRININLGWEKLNKYYSRLDETPIYYTALALHPAFRWGYFENEWKDKAEWVTKAKQMVREVWEREYRHLQIVRNPVADEPVAKRQRKYYNPFQAYCERTRTVSGCSMVKEEASSPDGIDDEMDELESWQSSWEDGDNDVRDPISYWHERRRRYPRLSRMALDFLTIQPMSAECERLFAAAGRMVTPLRSRLDADII
;
A
#
# COMPACT_ATOMS: atom_id res chain seq x y z
N MET A 1 -14.46 9.73 -10.59
CA MET A 1 -15.60 10.66 -10.70
C MET A 1 -15.23 12.06 -10.21
N ILE A 2 -14.75 12.22 -8.97
CA ILE A 2 -14.40 13.53 -8.36
C ILE A 2 -13.35 14.31 -9.17
N ARG A 3 -12.20 13.72 -9.53
CA ARG A 3 -11.17 14.40 -10.36
C ARG A 3 -11.72 14.96 -11.67
N ARG A 4 -12.68 14.25 -12.29
CA ARG A 4 -13.35 14.71 -13.51
C ARG A 4 -14.27 15.90 -13.20
N ALA A 5 -15.02 15.86 -12.10
CA ALA A 5 -15.84 16.99 -11.66
C ALA A 5 -14.99 18.24 -11.43
N LEU A 6 -13.84 18.11 -10.75
CA LEU A 6 -12.88 19.21 -10.55
C LEU A 6 -12.35 19.77 -11.87
N THR A 7 -12.01 18.89 -12.83
CA THR A 7 -11.57 19.32 -14.18
C THR A 7 -12.68 20.07 -14.93
N LEU A 8 -13.94 19.67 -14.71
CA LEU A 8 -15.09 20.25 -15.38
C LEU A 8 -15.66 21.50 -14.68
N ARG A 9 -15.20 21.83 -13.47
CA ARG A 9 -15.71 22.96 -12.66
C ARG A 9 -15.87 24.26 -13.47
N PRO A 10 -14.86 24.76 -14.22
CA PRO A 10 -15.01 26.02 -14.96
C PRO A 10 -16.10 25.96 -16.03
N PHE A 11 -16.29 24.79 -16.66
CA PHE A 11 -17.30 24.60 -17.70
C PHE A 11 -18.71 24.50 -17.10
N VAL A 12 -18.84 23.89 -15.92
CA VAL A 12 -20.11 23.83 -15.18
C VAL A 12 -20.53 25.23 -14.72
N GLU A 13 -19.61 26.01 -14.14
CA GLU A 13 -19.88 27.40 -13.73
C GLU A 13 -20.29 28.28 -14.92
N GLN A 14 -19.58 28.16 -16.06
CA GLN A 14 -19.97 28.84 -17.30
C GLN A 14 -21.34 28.41 -17.83
N LEU A 15 -21.66 27.13 -17.76
CA LEU A 15 -22.94 26.60 -18.19
C LEU A 15 -24.09 27.19 -17.36
N VAL A 16 -23.97 27.18 -16.03
CA VAL A 16 -24.95 27.78 -15.11
C VAL A 16 -25.14 29.27 -15.43
N LEU A 17 -24.04 30.01 -15.59
CA LEU A 17 -24.08 31.44 -15.89
C LEU A 17 -24.78 31.73 -17.22
N LYS A 18 -24.48 30.95 -18.27
CA LYS A 18 -25.13 31.08 -19.58
C LYS A 18 -26.63 30.78 -19.50
N HIS A 19 -27.02 29.74 -18.77
CA HIS A 19 -28.43 29.39 -18.58
C HIS A 19 -29.17 30.49 -17.80
N ARG A 20 -28.56 31.05 -16.76
CA ARG A 20 -29.14 32.16 -15.99
C ARG A 20 -29.33 33.40 -16.87
N GLN A 21 -28.31 33.80 -17.62
CA GLN A 21 -28.39 34.95 -18.54
C GLN A 21 -29.47 34.77 -19.61
N GLN A 22 -29.53 33.59 -20.24
CA GLN A 22 -30.54 33.29 -21.24
C GLN A 22 -31.95 33.34 -20.65
N TRP A 23 -32.16 32.72 -19.48
CA TRP A 23 -33.44 32.72 -18.80
C TRP A 23 -33.90 34.14 -18.42
N GLU A 24 -32.99 34.98 -17.91
CA GLU A 24 -33.29 36.38 -17.61
C GLU A 24 -33.70 37.16 -18.87
N GLN A 25 -32.99 36.97 -19.98
CA GLN A 25 -33.31 37.63 -21.25
C GLN A 25 -34.70 37.24 -21.75
N ASP A 26 -35.03 35.95 -21.71
CA ASP A 26 -36.32 35.43 -22.19
C ASP A 26 -37.51 35.86 -21.30
N ASN A 27 -37.24 36.14 -20.01
CA ASN A 27 -38.26 36.47 -19.02
C ASN A 27 -38.30 37.94 -18.60
N ARG A 28 -37.50 38.82 -19.20
CA ARG A 28 -37.61 40.28 -18.98
C ARG A 28 -38.79 40.89 -19.75
N SER A 29 -39.48 41.81 -19.10
CA SER A 29 -40.56 42.61 -19.71
C SER A 29 -39.98 43.67 -20.63
N ARG A 30 -40.42 43.68 -21.90
CA ARG A 30 -40.03 44.73 -22.87
C ARG A 30 -40.52 46.14 -22.48
N ARG A 31 -41.55 46.25 -21.63
CA ARG A 31 -42.12 47.55 -21.20
C ARG A 31 -41.48 48.11 -19.94
N THR A 32 -41.09 47.25 -19.00
CA THR A 32 -40.65 47.66 -17.65
C THR A 32 -39.22 47.25 -17.33
N GLY A 33 -38.57 46.44 -18.16
CA GLY A 33 -37.22 45.91 -17.91
C GLY A 33 -37.15 44.83 -16.82
N ASN A 34 -38.17 44.74 -15.96
CA ASN A 34 -38.25 43.80 -14.84
C ASN A 34 -38.57 42.36 -15.28
N LEU A 35 -38.14 41.39 -14.47
CA LEU A 35 -38.52 39.99 -14.62
C LEU A 35 -40.03 39.79 -14.45
N ARG A 36 -40.60 38.91 -15.28
CA ARG A 36 -42.03 38.53 -15.20
C ARG A 36 -42.31 37.82 -13.88
N LYS A 37 -43.40 38.18 -13.19
CA LYS A 37 -43.83 37.56 -11.93
C LYS A 37 -44.13 36.06 -12.02
N SER A 38 -44.42 35.54 -13.22
CA SER A 38 -44.69 34.12 -13.47
C SER A 38 -43.45 33.31 -13.87
N ALA A 39 -42.29 33.95 -14.02
CA ALA A 39 -41.06 33.28 -14.43
C ALA A 39 -40.56 32.36 -13.31
N LYS A 40 -40.38 31.09 -13.63
CA LYS A 40 -39.76 30.10 -12.73
C LYS A 40 -38.30 29.92 -13.12
N GLU A 41 -37.41 30.04 -12.15
CA GLU A 41 -35.97 29.87 -12.38
C GLU A 41 -35.66 28.41 -12.76
N PRO A 42 -34.75 28.17 -13.72
CA PRO A 42 -34.34 26.82 -14.08
C PRO A 42 -33.66 26.14 -12.90
N GLN A 43 -33.88 24.82 -12.72
CA GLN A 43 -33.31 24.07 -11.59
C GLN A 43 -31.79 24.19 -11.48
N ILE A 44 -31.09 24.19 -12.62
CA ILE A 44 -29.62 24.34 -12.68
C ILE A 44 -29.11 25.68 -12.14
N CYS A 45 -29.98 26.71 -12.09
CA CYS A 45 -29.66 28.03 -11.60
C CYS A 45 -30.05 28.23 -10.12
N LEU A 46 -30.79 27.31 -9.51
CA LEU A 46 -31.12 27.37 -8.08
C LEU A 46 -29.84 27.17 -7.26
N GLU A 47 -29.66 27.97 -6.21
CA GLU A 47 -28.46 27.94 -5.37
C GLU A 47 -28.32 26.59 -4.64
N GLU A 48 -29.41 26.00 -4.17
CA GLU A 48 -29.46 24.68 -3.54
C GLU A 48 -29.01 23.51 -4.45
N ASN A 49 -28.97 23.72 -5.77
CA ASN A 49 -28.53 22.72 -6.76
C ASN A 49 -27.09 22.98 -7.25
N GLN A 50 -26.41 23.97 -6.67
CA GLN A 50 -25.05 24.33 -7.02
C GLN A 50 -24.10 24.00 -5.88
N LEU A 51 -22.91 23.53 -6.24
CA LEU A 51 -21.82 23.36 -5.28
C LEU A 51 -21.25 24.74 -4.94
N THR A 52 -21.19 25.03 -3.65
CA THR A 52 -20.54 26.24 -3.14
C THR A 52 -19.02 26.16 -3.32
N THR A 53 -18.31 27.28 -3.14
CA THR A 53 -16.85 27.30 -3.14
C THR A 53 -16.28 26.30 -2.12
N ASN A 54 -16.89 26.24 -0.93
CA ASN A 54 -16.48 25.32 0.13
C ASN A 54 -16.67 23.85 -0.28
N ASP A 55 -17.79 23.52 -0.95
CA ASP A 55 -18.01 22.15 -1.44
C ASP A 55 -16.93 21.73 -2.44
N TRP A 56 -16.54 22.64 -3.34
CA TRP A 56 -15.45 22.38 -4.29
C TRP A 56 -14.10 22.19 -3.60
N ASP A 57 -13.82 22.96 -2.55
CA ASP A 57 -12.59 22.83 -1.76
C ASP A 57 -12.57 21.48 -1.01
N VAL A 58 -13.69 21.08 -0.41
CA VAL A 58 -13.88 19.75 0.20
C VAL A 58 -13.66 18.63 -0.82
N LEU A 59 -14.19 18.77 -2.04
CA LEU A 59 -13.98 17.79 -3.12
C LEU A 59 -12.52 17.68 -3.55
N ASP A 60 -11.76 18.79 -3.55
CA ASP A 60 -10.33 18.77 -3.84
C ASP A 60 -9.55 18.03 -2.76
N HIS A 61 -9.83 18.31 -1.48
CA HIS A 61 -9.26 17.59 -0.36
C HIS A 61 -9.59 16.09 -0.40
N LEU A 62 -10.84 15.72 -0.69
CA LEU A 62 -11.24 14.33 -0.82
C LEU A 62 -10.53 13.64 -2.00
N ALA A 63 -10.36 14.33 -3.13
CA ALA A 63 -9.64 13.79 -4.28
C ALA A 63 -8.15 13.55 -4.00
N ARG A 64 -7.52 14.41 -3.20
CA ARG A 64 -6.13 14.25 -2.75
C ARG A 64 -6.01 13.09 -1.76
N LEU A 65 -6.89 13.02 -0.76
CA LEU A 65 -6.93 11.94 0.21
C LEU A 65 -7.06 10.56 -0.46
N LEU A 66 -8.03 10.43 -1.37
CA LEU A 66 -8.22 9.20 -2.15
C LEU A 66 -7.04 8.88 -3.07
N GLY A 67 -6.22 9.89 -3.43
CA GLY A 67 -4.95 9.69 -4.14
C GLY A 67 -3.95 8.86 -3.32
N PHE A 68 -3.85 9.10 -2.02
CA PHE A 68 -2.96 8.31 -1.14
C PHE A 68 -3.42 6.85 -1.04
N TYR A 69 -4.72 6.60 -0.97
CA TYR A 69 -5.29 5.25 -1.07
C TYR A 69 -4.96 4.59 -2.41
N GLU A 70 -5.11 5.33 -3.51
CA GLU A 70 -4.76 4.84 -4.84
C GLU A 70 -3.28 4.45 -4.93
N ASP A 71 -2.38 5.26 -4.36
CA ASP A 71 -0.93 4.98 -4.34
C ASP A 71 -0.60 3.73 -3.51
N ALA A 72 -1.19 3.59 -2.32
CA ALA A 72 -1.00 2.42 -1.46
C ALA A 72 -1.55 1.15 -2.12
N VAL A 73 -2.81 1.17 -2.58
CA VAL A 73 -3.45 0.02 -3.22
C VAL A 73 -2.74 -0.38 -4.50
N LYS A 74 -2.39 0.57 -5.39
CA LYS A 74 -1.63 0.24 -6.61
C LYS A 74 -0.27 -0.37 -6.32
N THR A 75 0.33 0.00 -5.18
CA THR A 75 1.61 -0.58 -4.78
C THR A 75 1.44 -1.99 -4.25
N LEU A 76 0.43 -2.24 -3.41
CA LEU A 76 0.14 -3.55 -2.81
C LEU A 76 -0.56 -4.52 -3.77
N GLU A 77 -1.29 -4.04 -4.77
CA GLU A 77 -2.02 -4.91 -5.69
C GLU A 77 -1.12 -5.60 -6.71
N GLY A 78 0.16 -5.20 -6.81
CA GLY A 78 1.22 -6.04 -7.37
C GLY A 78 1.00 -6.56 -8.77
N ASP A 79 1.50 -6.06 -9.90
CA ASP A 79 1.30 -6.79 -11.19
C ASP A 79 2.43 -7.74 -11.59
N GLY A 80 3.47 -7.86 -10.75
CA GLY A 80 4.66 -8.68 -11.00
C GLY A 80 5.46 -8.29 -12.25
N GLN A 81 5.03 -7.27 -13.01
CA GLN A 81 5.57 -6.96 -14.34
C GLN A 81 6.55 -5.80 -14.29
N GLN A 82 7.78 -6.07 -14.74
CA GLN A 82 8.80 -5.05 -14.90
C GLN A 82 8.48 -4.19 -16.14
N ARG A 83 8.03 -2.95 -15.94
CA ARG A 83 7.82 -2.00 -17.05
C ARG A 83 8.80 -0.84 -16.96
N ARG A 84 9.60 -0.66 -18.02
CA ARG A 84 10.48 0.49 -18.21
C ARG A 84 9.65 1.64 -18.78
N ARG A 85 9.52 2.77 -18.05
CA ARG A 85 8.87 3.99 -18.57
C ARG A 85 9.90 5.09 -18.84
N LYS A 86 9.49 6.13 -19.59
CA LYS A 86 10.37 7.27 -20.00
C LYS A 86 11.07 8.01 -18.86
N ARG A 87 10.62 7.86 -17.60
CA ARG A 87 11.22 8.48 -16.39
C ARG A 87 11.97 7.48 -15.48
N GLY A 88 12.19 6.24 -15.91
CA GLY A 88 12.87 5.20 -15.13
C GLY A 88 12.11 3.87 -15.04
N TRP A 89 12.69 2.93 -14.31
CA TRP A 89 12.07 1.65 -13.93
C TRP A 89 11.05 1.86 -12.81
N VAL A 90 10.00 1.04 -12.79
CA VAL A 90 8.99 1.02 -11.72
C VAL A 90 9.29 -0.16 -10.77
N GLY A 91 9.12 0.06 -9.46
CA GLY A 91 9.50 -0.85 -8.36
C GLY A 91 8.72 -2.17 -8.27
N SER A 92 9.02 -2.96 -7.24
CA SER A 92 8.22 -4.13 -6.86
C SER A 92 6.83 -3.68 -6.48
N TYR A 93 5.84 -4.47 -6.83
CA TYR A 93 4.49 -4.28 -6.37
C TYR A 93 4.02 -5.59 -5.74
N GLY A 94 3.16 -5.51 -4.73
CA GLY A 94 2.57 -6.66 -4.06
C GLY A 94 3.51 -7.40 -3.12
N ASN A 95 4.32 -6.66 -2.36
CA ASN A 95 5.12 -7.27 -1.31
C ASN A 95 4.30 -7.36 -0.01
N VAL A 96 4.25 -8.54 0.60
CA VAL A 96 3.49 -8.75 1.85
C VAL A 96 4.04 -7.96 3.05
N TRP A 97 5.35 -7.72 3.11
CA TRP A 97 5.96 -6.96 4.20
C TRP A 97 5.57 -5.47 4.18
N GLU A 98 5.11 -4.93 3.04
CA GLU A 98 4.66 -3.55 2.91
C GLU A 98 3.22 -3.33 3.41
N VAL A 99 2.49 -4.39 3.77
CA VAL A 99 1.07 -4.27 4.19
C VAL A 99 0.94 -3.47 5.49
N ILE A 100 1.75 -3.77 6.51
CA ILE A 100 1.75 -3.03 7.78
C ILE A 100 2.09 -1.56 7.51
N GLN A 101 3.12 -1.30 6.71
CA GLN A 101 3.52 0.05 6.30
C GLN A 101 2.37 0.78 5.58
N GLY A 102 1.59 0.07 4.75
CA GLY A 102 0.43 0.63 4.05
C GLY A 102 -0.67 1.10 5.00
N PHE A 103 -0.95 0.33 6.06
CA PHE A 103 -1.90 0.74 7.08
C PHE A 103 -1.40 1.94 7.88
N GLU A 104 -0.15 1.90 8.38
CA GLU A 104 0.43 3.00 9.15
C GLU A 104 0.48 4.30 8.33
N PHE A 105 0.88 4.22 7.05
CA PHE A 105 0.86 5.34 6.12
C PHE A 105 -0.52 5.97 5.98
N LEU A 106 -1.55 5.17 5.72
CA LEU A 106 -2.90 5.68 5.51
C LEU A 106 -3.54 6.19 6.80
N LEU A 107 -3.20 5.60 7.95
CA LEU A 107 -3.63 6.08 9.28
C LEU A 107 -2.98 7.44 9.60
N GLU A 108 -1.67 7.62 9.34
CA GLU A 108 -0.97 8.91 9.50
C GLU A 108 -1.62 9.99 8.61
N VAL A 109 -1.87 9.67 7.33
CA VAL A 109 -2.57 10.58 6.41
C VAL A 109 -3.94 10.97 6.96
N LEU A 110 -4.74 10.02 7.43
CA LEU A 110 -6.07 10.33 7.96
C LEU A 110 -6.01 11.18 9.24
N GLU A 111 -5.04 10.94 10.13
CA GLU A 111 -4.83 11.78 11.32
C GLU A 111 -4.49 13.23 10.96
N ASP A 112 -3.67 13.44 9.93
CA ASP A 112 -3.40 14.79 9.43
C ASP A 112 -4.65 15.42 8.79
N TYR A 113 -5.45 14.64 8.08
CA TYR A 113 -6.74 15.11 7.56
C TYR A 113 -7.77 15.40 8.66
N LYS A 114 -7.73 14.72 9.83
CA LYS A 114 -8.59 15.07 10.98
C LYS A 114 -8.26 16.48 11.49
N LYS A 115 -6.98 16.82 11.60
CA LYS A 115 -6.52 18.16 11.99
C LYS A 115 -6.96 19.20 10.96
N LEU A 116 -6.67 18.95 9.68
CA LEU A 116 -7.02 19.83 8.59
C LEU A 116 -8.55 20.06 8.50
N ALA A 117 -9.34 19.00 8.61
CA ALA A 117 -10.79 19.10 8.54
C ALA A 117 -11.41 19.88 9.71
N SER A 118 -10.71 20.03 10.84
CA SER A 118 -11.17 20.87 11.96
C SER A 118 -11.08 22.37 11.68
N GLU A 119 -10.26 22.77 10.71
CA GLU A 119 -10.04 24.18 10.32
C GLU A 119 -10.94 24.63 9.16
N ILE A 120 -11.57 23.68 8.45
CA ILE A 120 -12.45 24.00 7.31
C ILE A 120 -13.85 24.37 7.84
N PRO A 121 -14.37 25.59 7.52
CA PRO A 121 -15.72 26.00 7.87
C PRO A 121 -16.77 25.08 7.22
N ASP A 122 -17.89 24.82 7.92
CA ASP A 122 -19.06 24.10 7.40
C ASP A 122 -18.78 22.72 6.78
N ALA A 123 -17.67 22.07 7.17
CA ALA A 123 -17.25 20.77 6.63
C ALA A 123 -17.64 19.58 7.54
N GLU A 124 -18.82 19.62 8.17
CA GLU A 124 -19.26 18.58 9.12
C GLU A 124 -19.24 17.18 8.48
N HIS A 125 -19.83 17.05 7.29
CA HIS A 125 -19.82 15.78 6.54
C HIS A 125 -18.40 15.29 6.23
N PHE A 126 -17.48 16.20 5.90
CA PHE A 126 -16.10 15.83 5.61
C PHE A 126 -15.42 15.29 6.86
N ARG A 127 -15.53 15.99 8.00
CA ARG A 127 -14.98 15.55 9.29
C ARG A 127 -15.52 14.18 9.72
N ILE A 128 -16.84 13.98 9.61
CA ILE A 128 -17.47 12.69 9.92
C ILE A 128 -16.90 11.59 9.01
N ASN A 129 -16.80 11.84 7.71
CA ASN A 129 -16.29 10.86 6.75
C ASN A 129 -14.81 10.50 6.99
N ILE A 130 -13.95 11.46 7.38
CA ILE A 130 -12.56 11.19 7.76
C ILE A 130 -12.50 10.26 8.97
N ASN A 131 -13.30 10.54 10.00
CA ASN A 131 -13.34 9.70 11.20
C ASN A 131 -13.84 8.29 10.89
N LEU A 132 -14.92 8.16 10.11
CA LEU A 132 -15.43 6.85 9.68
C LEU A 132 -14.40 6.09 8.83
N GLY A 133 -13.67 6.79 7.96
CA GLY A 133 -12.56 6.23 7.19
C GLY A 133 -11.45 5.70 8.08
N TRP A 134 -11.09 6.46 9.11
CA TRP A 134 -10.09 6.08 10.11
C TRP A 134 -10.54 4.88 10.94
N GLU A 135 -11.76 4.89 11.46
CA GLU A 135 -12.33 3.77 12.23
C GLU A 135 -12.35 2.49 11.40
N LYS A 136 -12.73 2.60 10.13
CA LYS A 136 -12.75 1.47 9.20
C LYS A 136 -11.35 0.94 8.93
N LEU A 137 -10.37 1.83 8.72
CA LEU A 137 -8.99 1.44 8.47
C LEU A 137 -8.37 0.79 9.70
N ASN A 138 -8.55 1.38 10.88
CA ASN A 138 -8.09 0.85 12.16
C ASN A 138 -8.73 -0.52 12.45
N LYS A 139 -10.02 -0.69 12.16
CA LYS A 139 -10.69 -1.99 12.27
C LYS A 139 -9.95 -3.08 11.51
N TYR A 140 -9.54 -2.84 10.26
CA TYR A 140 -8.81 -3.85 9.48
C TYR A 140 -7.35 -3.95 9.88
N TYR A 141 -6.74 -2.86 10.36
CA TYR A 141 -5.39 -2.91 10.90
C TYR A 141 -5.30 -3.86 12.10
N SER A 142 -6.28 -3.80 13.01
CA SER A 142 -6.38 -4.75 14.13
C SER A 142 -6.59 -6.20 13.70
N ARG A 143 -7.09 -6.45 12.48
CA ARG A 143 -7.25 -7.82 11.97
C ARG A 143 -5.95 -8.42 11.43
N LEU A 144 -4.89 -7.62 11.25
CA LEU A 144 -3.57 -8.17 10.93
C LEU A 144 -3.08 -9.10 12.06
N ASP A 145 -3.53 -8.87 13.30
CA ASP A 145 -3.28 -9.74 14.45
C ASP A 145 -3.91 -11.13 14.36
N GLU A 146 -4.82 -11.38 13.41
CA GLU A 146 -5.45 -12.70 13.22
C GLU A 146 -4.48 -13.70 12.57
N THR A 147 -3.34 -13.25 12.02
CA THR A 147 -2.38 -14.11 11.32
C THR A 147 -0.93 -13.64 11.51
N PRO A 148 0.04 -14.55 11.65
CA PRO A 148 1.45 -14.18 11.80
C PRO A 148 2.08 -13.67 10.50
N ILE A 149 1.40 -13.78 9.35
CA ILE A 149 1.94 -13.54 8.00
C ILE A 149 2.65 -12.19 7.88
N TYR A 150 1.96 -11.11 8.24
CA TYR A 150 2.46 -9.75 8.01
C TYR A 150 3.65 -9.43 8.91
N TYR A 151 3.59 -9.86 10.17
CA TYR A 151 4.68 -9.66 11.14
C TYR A 151 5.91 -10.49 10.78
N THR A 152 5.70 -11.73 10.37
CA THR A 152 6.78 -12.66 9.99
C THR A 152 7.50 -12.17 8.75
N ALA A 153 6.76 -11.79 7.70
CA ALA A 153 7.37 -11.28 6.48
C ALA A 153 8.22 -10.03 6.73
N LEU A 154 7.72 -9.08 7.54
CA LEU A 154 8.44 -7.85 7.86
C LEU A 154 9.65 -8.11 8.78
N ALA A 155 9.50 -8.99 9.77
CA ALA A 155 10.57 -9.42 10.67
C ALA A 155 11.73 -10.14 9.97
N LEU A 156 11.43 -10.86 8.89
CA LEU A 156 12.42 -11.58 8.08
C LEU A 156 12.98 -10.73 6.93
N HIS A 157 12.56 -9.46 6.82
CA HIS A 157 13.16 -8.56 5.84
C HIS A 157 14.45 -7.93 6.41
N PRO A 158 15.62 -8.07 5.75
CA PRO A 158 16.92 -7.68 6.31
C PRO A 158 17.05 -6.19 6.66
N ALA A 159 16.39 -5.33 5.88
CA ALA A 159 16.40 -3.89 6.12
C ALA A 159 15.48 -3.40 7.26
N PHE A 160 14.59 -4.26 7.78
CA PHE A 160 13.57 -3.89 8.75
C PHE A 160 13.77 -4.64 10.07
N ARG A 161 13.73 -5.97 10.02
CA ARG A 161 13.91 -6.85 11.19
C ARG A 161 13.01 -6.43 12.38
N TRP A 162 13.48 -6.67 13.61
CA TRP A 162 12.82 -6.14 14.81
C TRP A 162 12.88 -4.62 14.93
N GLY A 163 13.90 -3.99 14.34
CA GLY A 163 14.11 -2.54 14.42
C GLY A 163 12.93 -1.74 13.88
N TYR A 164 12.24 -2.23 12.83
CA TYR A 164 11.02 -1.58 12.36
C TYR A 164 9.95 -1.48 13.45
N PHE A 165 9.61 -2.59 14.10
CA PHE A 165 8.56 -2.61 15.13
C PHE A 165 8.95 -1.77 16.35
N GLU A 166 10.21 -1.85 16.76
CA GLU A 166 10.73 -1.10 17.91
C GLU A 166 10.69 0.41 17.69
N ASN A 167 10.88 0.87 16.45
CA ASN A 167 10.84 2.29 16.10
C ASN A 167 9.41 2.80 15.86
N GLU A 168 8.63 2.11 15.02
CA GLU A 168 7.28 2.56 14.66
C GLU A 168 6.30 2.40 15.82
N TRP A 169 6.49 1.40 16.67
CA TRP A 169 5.65 1.14 17.85
C TRP A 169 6.38 1.44 19.16
N LYS A 170 7.29 2.41 19.15
CA LYS A 170 8.06 2.84 20.34
C LYS A 170 7.21 3.09 21.58
N ASP A 171 5.99 3.62 21.40
CA ASP A 171 5.06 3.95 22.49
C ASP A 171 4.11 2.79 22.84
N LYS A 172 4.25 1.62 22.19
CA LYS A 172 3.34 0.47 22.27
C LYS A 172 4.12 -0.84 22.43
N ALA A 173 4.88 -0.95 23.52
CA ALA A 173 5.74 -2.11 23.81
C ALA A 173 5.00 -3.46 23.80
N GLU A 174 3.72 -3.48 24.20
CA GLU A 174 2.87 -4.67 24.13
C GLU A 174 2.68 -5.17 22.69
N TRP A 175 2.59 -4.28 21.71
CA TRP A 175 2.42 -4.63 20.30
C TRP A 175 3.69 -5.26 19.72
N VAL A 176 4.85 -4.68 20.07
CA VAL A 176 6.16 -5.25 19.69
C VAL A 176 6.33 -6.65 20.28
N THR A 177 5.96 -6.83 21.56
CA THR A 177 6.04 -8.12 22.25
C THR A 177 5.15 -9.15 21.57
N LYS A 178 3.89 -8.78 21.26
CA LYS A 178 2.94 -9.65 20.56
C LYS A 178 3.45 -10.05 19.18
N ALA A 179 3.98 -9.11 18.40
CA ALA A 179 4.54 -9.42 17.08
C ALA A 179 5.73 -10.39 17.17
N LYS A 180 6.69 -10.14 18.07
CA LYS A 180 7.82 -11.06 18.31
C LYS A 180 7.34 -12.45 18.73
N GLN A 181 6.35 -12.52 19.61
CA GLN A 181 5.76 -13.78 20.05
C GLN A 181 5.13 -14.55 18.88
N MET A 182 4.32 -13.93 18.04
CA MET A 182 3.69 -14.60 16.90
C MET A 182 4.72 -15.17 15.92
N VAL A 183 5.79 -14.42 15.61
CA VAL A 183 6.86 -14.92 14.73
C VAL A 183 7.60 -16.08 15.39
N ARG A 184 7.88 -15.98 16.70
CA ARG A 184 8.55 -17.03 17.46
C ARG A 184 7.73 -18.31 17.51
N GLU A 185 6.43 -18.22 17.73
CA GLU A 185 5.53 -19.37 17.76
C GLU A 185 5.52 -20.13 16.43
N VAL A 186 5.50 -19.43 15.30
CA VAL A 186 5.62 -20.05 13.98
C VAL A 186 6.97 -20.73 13.81
N TRP A 187 8.06 -20.05 14.17
CA TRP A 187 9.41 -20.60 14.07
C TRP A 187 9.55 -21.92 14.85
N GLU A 188 9.19 -21.91 16.13
CA GLU A 188 9.30 -23.09 17.01
C GLU A 188 8.41 -24.25 16.54
N ARG A 189 7.18 -23.94 16.10
CA ARG A 189 6.19 -24.96 15.74
C ARG A 189 6.49 -25.63 14.40
N GLU A 190 6.92 -24.86 13.40
CA GLU A 190 6.90 -25.31 12.00
C GLU A 190 8.29 -25.44 11.36
N TYR A 191 9.27 -24.66 11.82
CA TYR A 191 10.54 -24.51 11.08
C TYR A 191 11.77 -24.93 11.88
N ARG A 192 11.82 -24.72 13.20
CA ARG A 192 13.03 -24.93 14.02
C ARG A 192 13.58 -26.36 13.95
N HIS A 193 12.70 -27.36 13.87
CA HIS A 193 13.07 -28.77 13.80
C HIS A 193 12.85 -29.38 12.41
N LEU A 194 12.66 -28.53 11.39
CA LEU A 194 12.41 -28.99 10.04
C LEU A 194 13.63 -29.76 9.50
N GLN A 195 13.36 -30.94 8.96
CA GLN A 195 14.39 -31.81 8.39
C GLN A 195 14.87 -31.23 7.06
N ILE A 196 16.14 -30.87 6.99
CA ILE A 196 16.71 -30.22 5.81
C ILE A 196 17.25 -31.30 4.88
N VAL A 197 16.50 -31.61 3.83
CA VAL A 197 17.00 -32.45 2.74
C VAL A 197 17.90 -31.59 1.86
N ARG A 198 19.23 -31.77 1.98
CA ARG A 198 20.21 -31.16 1.07
C ARG A 198 20.11 -31.82 -0.30
N ASN A 199 19.15 -31.40 -1.12
CA ASN A 199 19.18 -31.72 -2.55
C ASN A 199 20.27 -30.86 -3.23
N PRO A 200 21.08 -31.43 -4.13
CA PRO A 200 21.96 -30.65 -4.99
C PRO A 200 21.09 -29.88 -5.99
N VAL A 201 20.67 -28.67 -5.61
CA VAL A 201 19.94 -27.77 -6.48
C VAL A 201 20.96 -26.98 -7.28
N ALA A 202 20.86 -27.03 -8.60
CA ALA A 202 21.66 -26.21 -9.50
C ALA A 202 21.51 -24.72 -9.12
N ASP A 203 22.61 -23.98 -9.07
CA ASP A 203 22.60 -22.52 -8.89
C ASP A 203 22.00 -21.89 -10.16
N GLU A 204 20.68 -21.79 -10.22
CA GLU A 204 20.03 -20.95 -11.23
C GLU A 204 20.25 -19.47 -10.84
N PRO A 205 20.79 -18.65 -11.76
CA PRO A 205 21.01 -17.24 -11.47
C PRO A 205 19.66 -16.52 -11.32
N VAL A 206 19.38 -16.05 -10.11
CA VAL A 206 18.21 -15.21 -9.84
C VAL A 206 18.39 -13.86 -10.53
N ALA A 207 17.36 -13.42 -11.25
CA ALA A 207 17.35 -12.13 -11.92
C ALA A 207 17.44 -11.00 -10.88
N LYS A 208 18.60 -10.34 -10.80
CA LYS A 208 18.81 -9.16 -9.94
C LYS A 208 17.88 -8.03 -10.40
N ARG A 209 16.84 -7.74 -9.61
CA ARG A 209 15.89 -6.66 -9.90
C ARG A 209 16.38 -5.36 -9.25
N GLN A 210 17.04 -4.49 -10.01
CA GLN A 210 17.27 -3.11 -9.57
C GLN A 210 15.96 -2.30 -9.61
N ARG A 211 15.63 -1.62 -8.51
CA ARG A 211 14.36 -0.91 -8.30
C ARG A 211 14.62 0.55 -7.91
N LYS A 212 13.84 1.48 -8.46
CA LYS A 212 13.82 2.88 -8.05
C LYS A 212 12.36 3.32 -7.96
N TYR A 213 12.00 3.98 -6.85
CA TYR A 213 10.63 4.24 -6.43
C TYR A 213 10.27 5.72 -6.61
N TYR A 214 8.99 6.04 -6.86
CA TYR A 214 8.45 7.36 -6.50
C TYR A 214 6.90 7.41 -6.54
N ASN A 215 6.29 7.19 -5.38
CA ASN A 215 4.98 7.70 -4.98
C ASN A 215 5.01 7.99 -3.46
N PRO A 216 4.04 8.72 -2.88
CA PRO A 216 4.03 9.06 -1.46
C PRO A 216 4.12 7.85 -0.52
N PHE A 217 3.44 6.75 -0.83
CA PHE A 217 3.48 5.53 -0.01
C PHE A 217 4.87 4.87 -0.03
N GLN A 218 5.51 4.80 -1.19
CA GLN A 218 6.86 4.28 -1.32
C GLN A 218 7.87 5.19 -0.59
N ALA A 219 7.69 6.51 -0.66
CA ALA A 219 8.51 7.45 0.12
C ALA A 219 8.36 7.23 1.63
N TYR A 220 7.14 6.93 2.11
CA TYR A 220 6.91 6.51 3.49
C TYR A 220 7.66 5.21 3.83
N CYS A 221 7.62 4.20 2.95
CA CYS A 221 8.36 2.95 3.16
C CYS A 221 9.89 3.15 3.19
N GLU A 222 10.42 4.10 2.41
CA GLU A 222 11.84 4.48 2.47
C GLU A 222 12.19 5.17 3.79
N ARG A 223 11.32 6.06 4.29
CA ARG A 223 11.51 6.77 5.57
C ARG A 223 11.59 5.82 6.76
N THR A 224 10.82 4.74 6.72
CA THR A 224 10.75 3.74 7.79
C THR A 224 11.85 2.67 7.70
N ARG A 225 12.75 2.75 6.71
CA ARG A 225 13.99 1.97 6.75
C ARG A 225 14.92 2.54 7.81
N THR A 226 15.41 1.67 8.69
CA THR A 226 16.29 2.03 9.80
C THR A 226 17.58 2.68 9.27
N VAL A 227 17.83 3.94 9.62
CA VAL A 227 19.16 4.57 9.48
C VAL A 227 19.80 4.57 10.86
N SER A 228 20.53 3.50 11.19
CA SER A 228 21.39 3.52 12.37
C SER A 228 22.69 2.79 12.07
N GLY A 229 23.79 3.56 12.10
CA GLY A 229 25.14 3.06 11.98
C GLY A 229 25.77 2.82 13.34
N CYS A 230 26.38 1.66 13.52
CA CYS A 230 27.80 1.53 13.79
C CYS A 230 28.17 0.04 13.80
N SER A 231 29.23 -0.27 13.06
CA SER A 231 29.84 -1.57 12.90
C SER A 231 30.52 -2.04 14.20
N MET A 232 30.37 -3.32 14.51
CA MET A 232 31.37 -4.09 15.26
C MET A 232 31.69 -5.31 14.41
N VAL A 233 32.77 -5.20 13.64
CA VAL A 233 33.36 -6.32 12.92
C VAL A 233 33.71 -7.41 13.93
N LYS A 234 33.03 -8.55 13.87
CA LYS A 234 33.61 -9.81 14.33
C LYS A 234 34.08 -10.56 13.10
N GLU A 235 35.39 -10.76 13.02
CA GLU A 235 36.03 -11.65 12.06
C GLU A 235 35.31 -13.00 12.08
N GLU A 236 34.84 -13.43 10.90
CA GLU A 236 34.28 -14.75 10.72
C GLU A 236 35.40 -15.79 10.84
N ALA A 237 35.51 -16.40 12.02
CA ALA A 237 36.20 -17.68 12.15
C ALA A 237 35.38 -18.73 11.39
N SER A 238 35.99 -19.33 10.38
CA SER A 238 35.43 -20.47 9.65
C SER A 238 35.18 -21.62 10.63
N SER A 239 33.93 -21.80 11.04
CA SER A 239 33.54 -22.94 11.87
C SER A 239 33.47 -24.21 11.01
N PRO A 240 33.84 -25.39 11.56
CA PRO A 240 33.75 -26.66 10.86
C PRO A 240 32.29 -27.00 10.55
N ASP A 241 32.10 -27.81 9.51
CA ASP A 241 30.85 -28.27 8.88
C ASP A 241 29.96 -29.17 9.80
N GLY A 242 29.81 -28.79 11.07
CA GLY A 242 28.94 -29.41 12.05
C GLY A 242 27.64 -28.62 12.19
N ILE A 243 26.53 -29.25 11.83
CA ILE A 243 25.18 -28.75 12.12
C ILE A 243 25.03 -28.81 13.64
N ASP A 244 25.17 -27.67 14.32
CA ASP A 244 24.77 -27.55 15.71
C ASP A 244 23.24 -27.52 15.76
N ASP A 245 22.63 -28.68 16.01
CA ASP A 245 21.18 -28.88 16.02
C ASP A 245 20.48 -28.10 17.17
N GLU A 246 21.25 -27.46 18.05
CA GLU A 246 20.77 -26.63 19.17
C GLU A 246 20.74 -25.12 18.88
N MET A 247 21.46 -24.61 17.86
CA MET A 247 21.55 -23.17 17.61
C MET A 247 20.25 -22.61 17.02
N ASP A 248 19.64 -21.65 17.72
CA ASP A 248 18.45 -20.94 17.25
C ASP A 248 18.79 -19.99 16.10
N GLU A 249 18.58 -20.43 14.86
CA GLU A 249 18.86 -19.65 13.65
C GLU A 249 18.15 -18.28 13.66
N LEU A 250 16.92 -18.21 14.17
CA LEU A 250 16.13 -16.96 14.20
C LEU A 250 16.80 -15.94 15.12
N GLU A 251 17.13 -16.32 16.35
CA GLU A 251 17.82 -15.42 17.29
C GLU A 251 19.21 -15.04 16.82
N SER A 252 19.95 -16.01 16.29
CA SER A 252 21.29 -15.82 15.75
C SER A 252 21.29 -14.80 14.61
N TRP A 253 20.40 -14.97 13.63
CA TRP A 253 20.28 -14.03 12.50
C TRP A 253 19.80 -12.65 12.96
N GLN A 254 18.77 -12.57 13.80
CA GLN A 254 18.24 -11.28 14.25
C GLN A 254 19.28 -10.45 15.01
N SER A 255 20.20 -11.12 15.71
CA SER A 255 21.28 -10.49 16.49
C SER A 255 22.56 -10.25 15.67
N SER A 256 22.72 -10.86 14.50
CA SER A 256 23.87 -10.68 13.60
C SER A 256 23.50 -9.79 12.40
N TRP A 257 23.84 -8.51 12.54
CA TRP A 257 23.73 -7.54 11.45
C TRP A 257 25.02 -7.53 10.62
N GLU A 258 24.86 -7.57 9.29
CA GLU A 258 25.97 -7.43 8.34
C GLU A 258 25.91 -6.05 7.65
N ASP A 259 27.08 -5.51 7.31
CA ASP A 259 27.18 -4.24 6.58
C ASP A 259 26.46 -4.37 5.22
N GLY A 260 25.43 -3.54 5.01
CA GLY A 260 24.60 -3.53 3.80
C GLY A 260 23.22 -4.18 3.95
N ASP A 261 22.90 -4.82 5.08
CA ASP A 261 21.56 -5.39 5.32
C ASP A 261 20.43 -4.34 5.24
N ASN A 262 20.70 -3.12 5.69
CA ASN A 262 19.79 -1.97 5.60
C ASN A 262 19.46 -1.56 4.16
N ASP A 263 20.34 -1.87 3.21
CA ASP A 263 20.20 -1.48 1.81
C ASP A 263 19.53 -2.59 0.96
N VAL A 264 19.24 -3.75 1.54
CA VAL A 264 18.64 -4.88 0.83
C VAL A 264 17.25 -4.50 0.31
N ARG A 265 17.09 -4.54 -1.02
CA ARG A 265 15.82 -4.25 -1.72
C ARG A 265 15.08 -5.50 -2.20
N ASP A 266 15.77 -6.62 -2.20
CA ASP A 266 15.25 -7.92 -2.63
C ASP A 266 15.55 -8.96 -1.54
N PRO A 267 14.64 -9.09 -0.55
CA PRO A 267 14.84 -10.03 0.55
C PRO A 267 14.78 -11.50 0.08
N ILE A 268 14.12 -11.78 -1.05
CA ILE A 268 14.05 -13.15 -1.60
C ILE A 268 15.44 -13.58 -2.08
N SER A 269 16.11 -12.73 -2.88
CA SER A 269 17.50 -12.98 -3.30
C SER A 269 18.45 -13.12 -2.10
N TYR A 270 18.29 -12.26 -1.09
CA TYR A 270 19.07 -12.31 0.15
C TYR A 270 19.00 -13.68 0.86
N TRP A 271 17.79 -14.22 1.03
CA TRP A 271 17.59 -15.49 1.72
C TRP A 271 18.04 -16.69 0.89
N HIS A 272 17.93 -16.62 -0.43
CA HIS A 272 18.51 -17.63 -1.32
C HIS A 272 20.03 -17.74 -1.17
N GLU A 273 20.74 -16.61 -1.10
CA GLU A 273 22.21 -16.60 -0.91
C GLU A 273 22.62 -17.18 0.45
N ARG A 274 21.80 -16.97 1.48
CA ARG A 274 22.07 -17.41 2.86
C ARG A 274 21.50 -18.77 3.25
N ARG A 275 20.87 -19.49 2.32
CA ARG A 275 20.27 -20.83 2.56
C ARG A 275 21.23 -21.87 3.13
N ARG A 276 22.54 -21.72 2.90
CA ARG A 276 23.55 -22.63 3.45
C ARG A 276 23.86 -22.32 4.92
N ARG A 277 23.86 -21.04 5.28
CA ARG A 277 24.14 -20.54 6.64
C ARG A 277 22.92 -20.67 7.56
N TYR A 278 21.73 -20.40 7.01
CA TYR A 278 20.45 -20.45 7.74
C TYR A 278 19.44 -21.33 7.00
N PRO A 279 19.64 -22.65 6.96
CA PRO A 279 18.86 -23.55 6.11
C PRO A 279 17.39 -23.67 6.53
N ARG A 280 17.04 -23.58 7.81
CA ARG A 280 15.64 -23.63 8.26
C ARG A 280 14.98 -22.24 8.19
N LEU A 281 15.70 -21.20 8.60
CA LEU A 281 15.17 -19.84 8.62
C LEU A 281 14.99 -19.28 7.20
N SER A 282 15.90 -19.58 6.27
CA SER A 282 15.72 -19.19 4.86
C SER A 282 14.48 -19.82 4.25
N ARG A 283 14.12 -21.05 4.63
CA ARG A 283 12.88 -21.69 4.20
C ARG A 283 11.67 -20.92 4.71
N MET A 284 11.62 -20.63 6.01
CA MET A 284 10.57 -19.80 6.60
C MET A 284 10.47 -18.44 5.91
N ALA A 285 11.59 -17.77 5.70
CA ALA A 285 11.60 -16.47 5.05
C ALA A 285 11.07 -16.52 3.62
N LEU A 286 11.48 -17.50 2.82
CA LEU A 286 10.98 -17.65 1.45
C LEU A 286 9.48 -17.99 1.42
N ASP A 287 9.00 -18.85 2.32
CA ASP A 287 7.59 -19.23 2.40
C ASP A 287 6.71 -18.02 2.75
N PHE A 288 7.17 -17.12 3.64
CA PHE A 288 6.41 -15.92 4.01
C PHE A 288 6.58 -14.74 3.04
N LEU A 289 7.81 -14.45 2.59
CA LEU A 289 8.10 -13.28 1.74
C LEU A 289 7.50 -13.42 0.33
N THR A 290 7.16 -14.62 -0.10
CA THR A 290 6.53 -14.88 -1.41
C THR A 290 5.00 -14.84 -1.37
N ILE A 291 4.39 -14.67 -0.20
CA ILE A 291 2.93 -14.50 -0.07
C ILE A 291 2.52 -13.20 -0.79
N GLN A 292 1.50 -13.30 -1.64
CA GLN A 292 0.88 -12.13 -2.26
C GLN A 292 -0.08 -11.47 -1.25
N PRO A 293 0.01 -10.14 -1.05
CA PRO A 293 -0.87 -9.42 -0.13
C PRO A 293 -2.30 -9.24 -0.68
N MET A 294 -2.50 -9.39 -1.99
CA MET A 294 -3.80 -9.18 -2.66
C MET A 294 -4.03 -10.19 -3.78
N SER A 295 -5.29 -10.56 -4.02
CA SER A 295 -5.72 -11.42 -5.14
C SER A 295 -5.65 -10.76 -6.52
N ALA A 296 -5.26 -9.49 -6.58
CA ALA A 296 -5.32 -8.67 -7.78
C ALA A 296 -4.44 -9.20 -8.93
N GLU A 297 -3.35 -9.94 -8.66
CA GLU A 297 -2.57 -10.63 -9.71
C GLU A 297 -3.42 -11.65 -10.45
N CYS A 298 -4.07 -12.54 -9.71
CA CYS A 298 -4.97 -13.54 -10.26
C CYS A 298 -6.15 -12.86 -10.96
N GLU A 299 -6.75 -11.82 -10.37
CA GLU A 299 -7.87 -11.10 -10.98
C GLU A 299 -7.49 -10.42 -12.31
N ARG A 300 -6.29 -9.85 -12.43
CA ARG A 300 -5.82 -9.30 -13.71
C ARG A 300 -5.61 -10.38 -14.77
N LEU A 301 -5.06 -11.53 -14.37
CA LEU A 301 -4.90 -12.67 -15.27
C LEU A 301 -6.27 -13.20 -15.73
N PHE A 302 -7.22 -13.36 -14.81
CA PHE A 302 -8.59 -13.77 -15.12
C PHE A 302 -9.34 -12.75 -15.96
N ALA A 303 -9.14 -11.44 -15.73
CA ALA A 303 -9.74 -10.40 -16.55
C ALA A 303 -9.16 -10.39 -17.97
N ALA A 304 -7.86 -10.67 -18.13
CA ALA A 304 -7.23 -10.82 -19.43
C ALA A 304 -7.74 -12.08 -20.16
N ALA A 305 -7.80 -13.22 -19.47
CA ALA A 305 -8.37 -14.46 -19.99
C ALA A 305 -9.87 -14.31 -20.32
N GLY A 306 -10.63 -13.56 -19.52
CA GLY A 306 -12.04 -13.29 -19.78
C GLY A 306 -12.28 -12.61 -21.13
N ARG A 307 -11.35 -11.77 -21.60
CA ARG A 307 -11.39 -11.19 -22.96
C ARG A 307 -11.14 -12.22 -24.07
N MET A 308 -10.52 -13.35 -23.75
CA MET A 308 -10.31 -14.49 -24.65
C MET A 308 -11.46 -15.51 -24.60
N VAL A 309 -12.33 -15.47 -23.58
CA VAL A 309 -13.42 -16.44 -23.37
C VAL A 309 -14.80 -15.85 -23.72
N THR A 310 -14.98 -14.53 -23.65
CA THR A 310 -16.22 -13.79 -23.98
C THR A 310 -16.05 -12.90 -25.23
N PRO A 311 -17.13 -12.47 -25.93
CA PRO A 311 -17.36 -12.66 -27.38
C PRO A 311 -16.58 -11.74 -28.33
N LEU A 312 -15.41 -11.24 -27.96
CA LEU A 312 -14.55 -10.46 -28.86
C LEU A 312 -13.52 -11.32 -29.61
N ARG A 313 -13.22 -12.55 -29.17
CA ARG A 313 -12.48 -13.57 -29.93
C ARG A 313 -12.63 -14.96 -29.30
N SER A 314 -13.10 -15.94 -30.09
CA SER A 314 -13.03 -17.41 -29.89
C SER A 314 -13.53 -17.98 -28.56
N ARG A 315 -14.61 -18.76 -28.59
CA ARG A 315 -15.05 -19.62 -27.46
C ARG A 315 -14.01 -20.73 -27.25
N LEU A 316 -13.08 -20.54 -26.34
CA LEU A 316 -12.21 -21.62 -25.85
C LEU A 316 -13.01 -22.48 -24.87
N ASP A 317 -12.88 -23.80 -24.97
CA ASP A 317 -13.50 -24.73 -24.03
C ASP A 317 -12.85 -24.62 -22.64
N ALA A 318 -13.62 -24.94 -21.60
CA ALA A 318 -13.17 -24.88 -20.20
C ALA A 318 -11.90 -25.72 -19.95
N ASP A 319 -11.74 -26.83 -20.66
CA ASP A 319 -10.58 -27.71 -20.54
C ASP A 319 -9.29 -27.12 -21.13
N ILE A 320 -9.41 -26.03 -21.91
CA ILE A 320 -8.29 -25.30 -22.54
C ILE A 320 -7.90 -24.05 -21.71
N ILE A 321 -8.75 -23.60 -20.78
CA ILE A 321 -8.60 -22.37 -19.98
C ILE A 321 -7.91 -22.68 -18.65
#